data_AF-A0A7C7VFY3-F1
#
_entry.id   AF-A0A7C7VFY3-F1
#
_cell.length_a   1.000
_cell.length_b   1.000
_cell.length_c   1.000
_cell.angle_alpha   90.00
_cell.angle_beta   90.00
_cell.angle_gamma   90.00
#
_symmetry.space_group_name_H-M   'P 1'
#
loop_
_entity.id
_entity.type
_entity.pdbx_description
1 polymer ?
#
loop_
_entity_poly.entity_id
_entity_poly.type
_entity_poly.pdbx_seq_one_letter_code
_entity_poly.pdbx_strand_id
1 'polypeptide(L)' 'MVDEAVEAGSHRVLWDGGGSSGNQVASGIYLYHLTVNGGQWVAVRRIALLR' A
#
# COMPACT_ATOMS: atom_id res chain seq x y z
N MET A 1 7.43 -2.48 1.67
CA MET A 1 6.71 -1.75 0.60
C MET A 1 6.85 -2.57 -0.67
N VAL A 2 5.81 -2.66 -1.50
CA VAL A 2 5.92 -3.32 -2.80
C VAL A 2 6.32 -2.24 -3.78
N ASP A 3 7.61 -2.12 -4.07
CA ASP A 3 8.15 -1.17 -5.05
C ASP A 3 8.37 -1.83 -6.42
N GLU A 4 7.90 -3.07 -6.59
CA GLU A 4 8.03 -3.82 -7.84
C GLU A 4 6.85 -3.53 -8.78
N ALA A 5 7.18 -3.32 -10.06
CA ALA A 5 6.18 -3.16 -11.11
C ALA A 5 5.46 -4.49 -11.34
N VAL A 6 4.13 -4.45 -11.36
CA VAL A 6 3.28 -5.60 -11.65
C VAL A 6 2.63 -5.45 -13.02
N GLU A 7 2.46 -6.55 -13.74
CA GLU A 7 1.80 -6.56 -15.06
C GLU A 7 0.33 -6.14 -14.96
N ALA A 8 -0.29 -5.77 -16.09
CA ALA A 8 -1.70 -5.44 -16.11
C ALA A 8 -2.56 -6.66 -15.71
N GLY A 9 -3.49 -6.46 -14.77
CA GLY A 9 -4.34 -7.53 -14.26
C GLY A 9 -5.01 -7.18 -12.93
N SER A 10 -5.69 -8.17 -12.36
CA SER A 10 -6.27 -8.05 -11.01
C SER A 10 -5.24 -8.46 -9.97
N HIS A 11 -4.91 -7.54 -9.06
CA HIS A 11 -3.93 -7.74 -8.01
C HIS A 11 -4.55 -7.59 -6.63
N ARG A 12 -4.10 -8.40 -5.68
CA ARG A 12 -4.48 -8.29 -4.28
C ARG A 12 -3.24 -8.05 -3.43
N VAL A 13 -3.23 -6.93 -2.73
CA VAL A 13 -2.18 -6.58 -1.78
C VAL A 13 -2.74 -6.69 -0.37
N LEU A 14 -2.06 -7.43 0.49
CA LEU A 14 -2.31 -7.48 1.93
C LEU A 14 -1.15 -6.77 2.63
N TRP A 15 -1.47 -5.81 3.49
CA TRP A 15 -0.50 -5.18 4.36
C TRP A 15 -0.66 -5.74 5.78
N ASP A 16 0.45 -6.14 6.37
CA ASP A 16 0.56 -6.82 7.66
C ASP A 16 0.83 -5.88 8.84
N GLY A 17 0.76 -4.56 8.62
CA GLY A 17 1.08 -3.56 9.63
C GLY A 17 2.59 -3.30 9.81
N GLY A 18 3.44 -3.84 8.94
CA GLY A 18 4.87 -3.55 8.94
C GLY A 18 5.17 -2.12 8.49
N GLY A 19 5.93 -1.40 9.30
CA GLY A 19 6.50 -0.09 8.99
C GLY A 19 7.87 -0.18 8.31
N SER A 20 8.40 0.96 7.87
CA SER A 20 9.69 1.05 7.17
C SER A 20 10.91 0.61 8.00
N SER A 21 10.79 0.64 9.33
CA SER A 21 11.84 0.21 10.27
C SER A 21 11.78 -1.28 10.63
N GLY A 22 10.91 -2.06 9.99
CA GLY A 22 10.65 -3.47 10.33
C GLY A 22 9.78 -3.66 11.58
N ASN A 23 9.37 -2.57 12.23
CA ASN A 23 8.48 -2.58 13.38
C ASN A 23 7.01 -2.52 12.97
N GLN A 24 6.14 -3.08 13.81
CA GLN A 24 4.69 -2.97 13.68
C GLN A 24 4.22 -1.54 14.02
N VAL A 25 3.47 -0.89 13.12
CA VAL A 25 2.99 0.49 13.32
C VAL A 25 1.73 0.54 14.18
N ALA A 26 1.44 1.60 14.91
CA ALA A 26 0.28 1.67 15.81
C ALA A 26 -1.09 1.45 15.12
N SER A 27 -2.17 1.21 15.88
CA SER A 27 -3.52 1.26 15.31
C SER A 27 -3.81 2.68 14.77
N GLY A 28 -4.44 2.79 13.61
CA GLY A 28 -4.65 4.08 12.96
C GLY A 28 -5.10 3.98 11.52
N ILE A 29 -5.25 5.14 10.88
CA ILE A 29 -5.55 5.26 9.45
C ILE A 29 -4.24 5.46 8.69
N TYR A 30 -4.03 4.62 7.68
CA TYR A 30 -2.87 4.65 6.81
C TYR A 30 -3.29 4.95 5.39
N LEU A 31 -2.51 5.78 4.72
CA LEU A 31 -2.71 6.12 3.31
C LEU A 31 -1.71 5.34 2.47
N TYR A 32 -2.17 4.90 1.30
CA TYR A 32 -1.31 4.35 0.27
C TYR A 32 -1.67 4.93 -1.08
N HIS A 33 -0.67 4.92 -1.97
CA HIS A 33 -0.75 5.47 -3.31
C HIS A 33 -0.54 4.32 -4.31
N LEU A 34 -1.48 4.17 -5.25
CA LEU A 34 -1.36 3.30 -6.39
C LEU A 34 -0.99 4.11 -7.63
N THR A 35 0.14 3.78 -8.22
CA THR A 35 0.64 4.39 -9.45
C THR A 35 0.59 3.36 -10.57
N VAL A 36 -0.07 3.69 -11.68
CA VAL A 36 -0.17 2.83 -12.87
C VAL A 36 0.47 3.54 -14.06
N ASN A 37 1.13 2.77 -14.93
CA ASN A 37 1.81 3.25 -16.14
C ASN A 37 2.77 4.43 -15.87
N GLY A 38 3.61 4.32 -14.84
CA GLY A 38 4.60 5.36 -14.52
C GLY A 38 4.02 6.70 -14.08
N GLY A 39 2.79 6.72 -13.54
CA GLY A 39 2.16 7.92 -12.99
C GLY A 39 1.07 8.54 -13.86
N GLN A 40 0.75 7.95 -15.00
CA GLN A 40 -0.38 8.38 -15.85
C GLN A 40 -1.73 8.22 -15.13
N TRP A 41 -1.81 7.27 -14.19
CA TRP A 41 -2.92 7.15 -13.28
C TRP A 41 -2.44 6.98 -11.85
N VAL A 42 -3.11 7.70 -10.95
CA VAL A 42 -2.78 7.85 -9.54
C VAL A 42 -4.07 7.73 -8.74
N ALA A 43 -4.07 6.84 -7.74
CA ALA A 43 -5.14 6.78 -6.76
C ALA A 43 -4.61 6.71 -5.34
N VAL A 44 -5.18 7.54 -4.47
CA VAL A 44 -4.92 7.52 -3.03
C VAL A 44 -6.08 6.81 -2.34
N ARG A 45 -5.75 5.85 -1.49
CA ARG A 45 -6.71 5.10 -0.68
C ARG A 45 -6.25 5.05 0.76
N ARG A 46 -7.21 4.80 1.65
CA ARG A 46 -6.96 4.63 3.08
C ARG A 46 -7.26 3.20 3.53
N ILE A 47 -6.54 2.74 4.53
CA ILE A 47 -6.80 1.50 5.26
C ILE A 47 -6.78 1.81 6.76
N ALA A 48 -7.70 1.21 7.51
CA ALA A 48 -7.68 1.27 8.96
C ALA A 48 -6.99 0.02 9.49
N LEU A 49 -5.96 0.20 10.30
CA LEU A 49 -5.35 -0.86 11.09
C LEU A 49 -5.91 -0.77 12.51
N LEU A 50 -6.62 -1.83 12.92
CA LEU A 50 -7.14 -2.00 14.26
C LEU A 50 -6.47 -3.25 14.85
N ARG A 51 -6.04 -3.15 16.11
CA ARG A 51 -5.51 -4.25 16.90
C ARG A 51 -6.39 -4.46 18.12
#